data_AF-A0A661ZPW3-F1
#
_entry.id   AF-A0A661ZPW3-F1
#
_cell.length_a   1.000
_cell.length_b   1.000
_cell.length_c   1.000
_cell.angle_alpha   90.00
_cell.angle_beta   90.00
_cell.angle_gamma   90.00
#
_symmetry.space_group_name_H-M   'P 1'
#
loop_
_entity.id
_entity.type
_entity.pdbx_description
1 polymer ?
#
loop_
_entity_poly.entity_id
_entity_poly.type
_entity_poly.pdbx_seq_one_letter_code
_entity_poly.pdbx_strand_id
1 'polypeptide(L)' 'KDRHRDIPSNIDIEGSMTLLEAATKYNVPADHIKSKLNIPSSISDNERLGRLKRTYGFTMTDIEGIFYKYQK' A
#
# COMPACT_ATOMS: atom_id res chain seq x y z
N LYS A 1 21.22 -12.54 -1.22
CA LYS A 1 21.73 -11.15 -1.47
C LYS A 1 20.52 -10.25 -1.38
N ASP A 2 20.06 -10.05 -0.16
CA ASP A 2 18.82 -9.38 0.15
C ASP A 2 19.05 -7.88 0.04
N ARG A 3 18.60 -7.32 -1.08
CA ARG A 3 18.54 -5.88 -1.30
C ARG A 3 17.42 -5.34 -0.40
N HIS A 4 17.73 -5.12 0.88
CA HIS A 4 16.97 -4.19 1.70
C HIS A 4 17.04 -2.85 0.98
N ARG A 5 15.97 -2.53 0.23
CA ARG A 5 15.73 -1.17 -0.23
C ARG A 5 15.61 -0.34 1.05
N ASP A 6 16.41 0.72 1.18
CA ASP A 6 16.26 1.76 2.19
C ASP A 6 14.90 2.44 2.01
N ILE A 7 13.83 1.76 2.43
CA ILE A 7 12.52 2.38 2.62
C ILE A 7 12.71 3.21 3.88
N PRO A 8 12.54 4.55 3.82
CA PRO A 8 12.70 5.36 5.00
C PRO A 8 11.74 4.86 6.08
N SER A 9 12.27 4.75 7.29
CA SER A 9 11.61 4.34 8.53
C SER A 9 10.39 5.18 8.96
N ASN A 10 9.90 6.05 8.08
CA ASN A 10 8.79 6.98 8.33
C ASN A 10 7.44 6.51 7.77
N ILE A 11 7.43 5.39 7.03
CA ILE A 11 6.20 4.77 6.55
C ILE A 11 5.93 3.56 7.43
N ASP A 12 4.86 3.65 8.20
CA ASP A 12 4.40 2.67 9.16
C ASP A 12 2.97 2.26 8.75
N ILE A 13 2.89 1.11 8.08
CA ILE A 13 1.66 0.56 7.54
C ILE A 13 1.37 -0.76 8.22
N GLU A 14 0.17 -0.86 8.78
CA GLU A 14 -0.31 -2.11 9.35
C GLU A 14 -1.27 -2.82 8.40
N GLY A 15 -1.18 -4.14 8.32
CA GLY A 15 -2.17 -4.95 7.59
C GLY A 15 -3.58 -4.88 8.20
N SER A 16 -3.70 -4.33 9.41
CA SER A 16 -4.96 -4.05 10.09
C SER A 16 -5.72 -2.88 9.45
N MET A 17 -5.02 -1.93 8.84
CA MET A 17 -5.58 -0.74 8.20
C MET A 17 -6.36 -1.10 6.92
N THR A 18 -7.36 -0.31 6.62
CA THR A 18 -8.03 -0.28 5.32
C THR A 18 -7.20 0.44 4.28
N LEU A 19 -7.51 0.20 3.01
CA LEU A 19 -6.88 0.94 1.91
C LEU A 19 -7.13 2.45 2.04
N LEU A 20 -8.34 2.86 2.43
CA LEU A 20 -8.70 4.26 2.63
C LEU A 20 -7.91 4.92 3.76
N GLU A 21 -7.76 4.24 4.90
CA GLU A 21 -6.98 4.76 6.04
C GLU A 21 -5.52 4.99 5.65
N ALA A 22 -4.90 4.01 4.97
CA ALA A 22 -3.52 4.16 4.50
C ALA A 22 -3.36 5.24 3.43
N ALA A 23 -4.29 5.30 2.47
CA ALA A 23 -4.36 6.35 1.45
C ALA A 23 -4.43 7.74 2.09
N THR A 24 -5.29 7.90 3.10
CA THR A 24 -5.47 9.16 3.83
C THR A 24 -4.25 9.51 4.66
N LYS A 25 -3.69 8.54 5.41
CA LYS A 25 -2.52 8.74 6.28
C LYS A 25 -1.30 9.27 5.52
N TYR A 26 -1.09 8.80 4.29
CA TYR A 26 0.06 9.19 3.47
C TYR A 26 -0.27 10.18 2.35
N ASN A 27 -1.52 10.67 2.30
CA ASN A 27 -2.04 11.58 1.27
C ASN A 27 -1.80 11.07 -0.17
N VAL A 28 -2.06 9.77 -0.39
CA VAL A 28 -1.94 9.11 -1.69
C VAL A 28 -3.31 8.58 -2.13
N PRO A 29 -3.77 8.87 -3.36
CA PRO A 29 -5.08 8.42 -3.82
C PRO A 29 -5.21 6.88 -3.80
N ALA A 30 -6.33 6.36 -3.29
CA ALA A 30 -6.59 4.93 -3.23
C ALA A 30 -6.51 4.26 -4.62
N ASP A 31 -7.04 4.92 -5.66
CA ASP A 31 -6.96 4.43 -7.04
C ASP A 31 -5.51 4.34 -7.56
N HIS A 32 -4.62 5.23 -7.13
CA HIS A 32 -3.20 5.15 -7.48
C HIS A 32 -2.58 3.90 -6.88
N ILE A 33 -2.87 3.61 -5.60
CA ILE A 33 -2.39 2.42 -4.90
C ILE A 33 -2.92 1.16 -5.59
N LYS A 34 -4.23 1.10 -5.88
CA LYS A 34 -4.86 -0.03 -6.59
C LYS A 34 -4.21 -0.29 -7.93
N SER A 35 -4.02 0.77 -8.73
CA SER A 35 -3.37 0.68 -10.04
C SER A 35 -1.94 0.11 -9.93
N LYS A 36 -1.15 0.57 -8.95
CA LYS A 36 0.22 0.07 -8.74
C LYS A 36 0.28 -1.36 -8.22
N LEU A 37 -0.74 -1.82 -7.50
CA LEU A 37 -0.85 -3.17 -6.97
C LEU A 37 -1.64 -4.13 -7.87
N ASN A 38 -2.07 -3.70 -9.07
CA ASN A 38 -2.95 -4.45 -9.97
C ASN A 38 -4.25 -4.91 -9.31
N ILE A 39 -4.79 -4.10 -8.39
CA ILE A 39 -6.09 -4.31 -7.76
C ILE A 39 -7.17 -3.66 -8.65
N PRO A 40 -8.29 -4.35 -8.95
CA PRO A 40 -9.39 -3.74 -9.67
C PRO A 40 -9.95 -2.51 -8.93
N SER A 41 -10.26 -1.43 -9.66
CA SER A 41 -10.86 -0.22 -9.09
C SER A 41 -12.21 -0.47 -8.41
N SER A 42 -12.92 -1.52 -8.83
CA SER A 42 -14.19 -1.96 -8.24
C SER A 42 -14.08 -2.48 -6.80
N ILE A 43 -12.86 -2.76 -6.31
CA ILE A 43 -12.65 -3.18 -4.92
C ILE A 43 -12.84 -1.99 -3.99
N SER A 44 -13.57 -2.22 -2.90
CA SER A 44 -13.87 -1.20 -1.89
C SER A 44 -12.59 -0.67 -1.22
N ASP A 45 -12.50 0.65 -1.02
CA ASP A 45 -11.41 1.28 -0.26
C ASP A 45 -11.46 0.93 1.24
N ASN A 46 -12.61 0.43 1.72
CA ASN A 46 -12.77 -0.04 3.10
C ASN A 46 -12.23 -1.47 3.31
N GLU A 47 -11.66 -2.10 2.28
CA GLU A 47 -11.06 -3.43 2.42
C GLU A 47 -9.69 -3.34 3.13
N ARG A 48 -9.39 -4.32 3.98
CA ARG A 48 -8.16 -4.32 4.79
C ARG A 48 -6.95 -4.68 3.94
N LEU A 49 -5.85 -3.95 4.10
CA LEU A 49 -4.59 -4.18 3.39
C LEU A 49 -4.09 -5.62 3.59
N GLY A 50 -4.23 -6.19 4.77
CA GLY A 50 -3.86 -7.57 5.05
C GLY A 50 -4.67 -8.61 4.25
N ARG A 51 -5.95 -8.32 3.96
CA ARG A 51 -6.80 -9.18 3.12
C ARG A 51 -6.45 -9.01 1.65
N LEU A 52 -6.33 -7.77 1.18
CA LEU A 52 -5.86 -7.46 -0.17
C LEU A 52 -4.50 -8.11 -0.47
N LYS A 53 -3.57 -8.06 0.49
CA LYS A 53 -2.25 -8.70 0.40
C LYS A 53 -2.35 -10.20 0.09
N ARG A 54 -3.24 -10.91 0.80
CA ARG A 54 -3.46 -12.35 0.62
C ARG A 54 -4.16 -12.66 -0.70
N THR A 55 -5.09 -11.81 -1.12
CA THR A 55 -5.87 -12.00 -2.35
C THR A 55 -5.07 -11.69 -3.62
N TYR A 56 -4.25 -10.64 -3.60
CA TYR A 56 -3.54 -10.12 -4.78
C TYR A 56 -2.03 -10.39 -4.77
N GLY A 57 -1.49 -10.95 -3.68
CA GLY A 57 -0.11 -11.45 -3.64
C GLY A 57 1.00 -10.40 -3.53
N PHE A 58 0.68 -9.15 -3.18
CA PHE A 58 1.69 -8.13 -2.90
C PHE A 58 2.22 -8.24 -1.45
N THR A 59 3.21 -7.41 -1.09
CA THR A 59 3.78 -7.31 0.26
C THR A 59 3.55 -5.92 0.88
N MET A 60 3.70 -5.78 2.21
CA MET A 60 3.60 -4.45 2.86
C MET A 60 4.71 -3.51 2.34
N THR A 61 5.90 -4.05 2.09
CA THR A 61 7.03 -3.37 1.46
C THR A 61 6.68 -2.79 0.09
N ASP A 62 5.82 -3.45 -0.69
CA ASP A 62 5.35 -2.91 -1.98
C ASP A 62 4.48 -1.67 -1.78
N ILE A 63 3.59 -1.69 -0.78
CA ILE A 63 2.76 -0.54 -0.40
C ILE A 63 3.64 0.62 0.09
N GLU A 64 4.57 0.35 1.00
CA GLU A 64 5.51 1.36 1.50
C GLU A 64 6.31 2.00 0.34
N GLY A 65 6.75 1.18 -0.60
CA GLY A 65 7.43 1.65 -1.80
C GLY A 65 6.57 2.55 -2.70
N ILE A 66 5.25 2.35 -2.74
CA ILE A 66 4.32 3.22 -3.47
C ILE A 66 4.23 4.57 -2.76
N PHE A 67 4.04 4.59 -1.45
CA PHE A 67 3.94 5.82 -0.67
C PHE A 67 5.23 6.63 -0.72
N TYR A 68 6.39 5.98 -0.55
CA TYR A 68 7.69 6.64 -0.65
C TYR A 68 7.89 7.31 -2.02
N LYS A 69 7.52 6.62 -3.11
CA LYS A 69 7.67 7.14 -4.47
C LYS A 69 6.69 8.26 -4.79
N TYR A 70 5.53 8.30 -4.16
CA TYR A 70 4.51 9.32 -4.42
C TYR A 70 4.82 10.66 -3.73
N GLN A 71 5.50 10.61 -2.59
CA GLN A 71 5.89 11.80 -1.81
C GLN A 71 7.19 12.46 -2.29
N LYS A 72 7.88 11.86 -3.27
CA LYS A 72 9.13 12.34 -3.84
C LYS A 72 8.90 12.94 -5.22
#